data_AF-A0AA38S2S4-F1
#
_entry.id   AF-A0AA38S2S4-F1
#
_cell.length_a   1.000
_cell.length_b   1.000
_cell.length_c   1.000
_cell.angle_alpha   90.00
_cell.angle_beta   90.00
_cell.angle_gamma   90.00
#
_symmetry.space_group_name_H-M   'P 1'
#
loop_
_entity.id
_entity.type
_entity.pdbx_description
1 polymer ?
#
loop_
_entity_poly.entity_id
_entity_poly.type
_entity_poly.pdbx_seq_one_letter_code
_entity_poly.pdbx_strand_id
1 'polypeptide(L)'
;MLTPKPDCDYASAVRRGDQISITEEAVSAIVRGFDTDIVRLLVDRYGDQISITGKVVEAVAGNRRNDKAVMALLLDRRGDQISITEEAVSAIVRGFDTDIVRLLVDRCGDQISITDEVVKTAAGSWKNGKAVMALLLERYGDQISITEKAVEAAAGNEECGEELMALLLDRCGDQISITEKVVESAAGNEYCGEELMALLLDRYGDQISITEKVVEAAAGNEDCGEELMALLLDRCGDQISITEKVLETAAGNEECGEEVMSLIIERRSEVVYISESVGLIAATCGQLKVVDLLCGRYRFFPLREEWTSIANLYNAANSGDVKILKAQLSQGTPPDKKNIRQETPLWVAARYGHEEVVKLLLRTNEVDINSRCVSGRPPIFWPAAFGYERIVSLLLAAGADPTLVDVNGDTAESIANRYWQESVVQILRER
;
A
#
# COMPACT_ATOMS: atom_id res chain seq x y z
N MET A 1 39.06 -55.20 -48.04
CA MET A 1 37.67 -55.35 -47.57
C MET A 1 37.63 -55.08 -46.08
N LEU A 2 37.24 -53.88 -45.68
CA LEU A 2 36.73 -53.55 -44.34
C LEU A 2 35.65 -52.49 -44.57
N THR A 3 34.41 -52.89 -44.36
CA THR A 3 33.19 -52.09 -44.52
C THR A 3 33.06 -51.05 -43.39
N PRO A 4 32.58 -49.83 -43.66
CA PRO A 4 32.30 -48.85 -42.61
C PRO A 4 31.01 -49.20 -41.85
N LYS A 5 30.98 -48.83 -40.56
CA LYS A 5 29.85 -48.97 -39.63
C LYS A 5 28.64 -48.12 -40.05
N PRO A 6 27.41 -48.48 -39.64
CA PRO A 6 26.18 -47.79 -40.02
C PRO A 6 26.01 -46.47 -39.26
N ASP A 7 25.41 -45.51 -39.98
CA ASP A 7 25.10 -44.15 -39.59
C ASP A 7 24.35 -44.05 -38.26
N CYS A 8 24.78 -43.11 -37.42
CA CYS A 8 24.00 -42.65 -36.28
C CYS A 8 22.68 -42.05 -36.78
N ASP A 9 21.60 -42.72 -36.44
CA ASP A 9 20.24 -42.43 -36.87
C ASP A 9 19.72 -41.12 -36.23
N TYR A 10 20.05 -39.99 -36.86
CA TYR A 10 19.55 -38.65 -36.54
C TYR A 10 18.01 -38.58 -36.56
N ALA A 11 17.33 -39.53 -37.21
CA ALA A 11 15.87 -39.58 -37.27
C ALA A 11 15.22 -40.07 -35.95
N SER A 12 15.98 -40.75 -35.08
CA SER A 12 15.45 -41.30 -33.81
C SER A 12 15.30 -40.26 -32.70
N ALA A 13 16.07 -39.16 -32.74
CA ALA A 13 15.95 -38.05 -31.78
C ALA A 13 14.77 -37.12 -32.10
N VAL A 14 14.43 -36.97 -33.40
CA VAL A 14 13.28 -36.17 -33.84
C VAL A 14 11.97 -36.80 -33.38
N ARG A 15 11.86 -38.14 -33.40
CA ARG A 15 10.64 -38.87 -32.98
C ARG A 15 10.38 -38.90 -31.48
N ARG A 16 11.34 -38.57 -30.61
CA ARG A 16 11.09 -38.45 -29.15
C ARG A 16 10.46 -37.11 -28.76
N GLY A 17 10.59 -36.08 -29.59
CA GLY A 17 9.92 -34.79 -29.36
C GLY A 17 8.40 -34.90 -29.46
N ASP A 18 7.91 -35.76 -30.34
CA ASP A 18 6.46 -35.96 -30.60
C ASP A 18 5.72 -36.73 -29.49
N GLN A 19 6.42 -37.17 -28.43
CA GLN A 19 5.85 -37.95 -27.32
C GLN A 19 5.84 -37.20 -25.97
N ILE A 20 6.33 -35.97 -25.90
CA ILE A 20 6.27 -35.17 -24.66
C ILE A 20 4.96 -34.39 -24.66
N SER A 21 3.94 -34.88 -23.95
CA SER A 21 2.75 -34.09 -23.67
C SER A 21 3.14 -32.94 -22.72
N ILE A 22 3.25 -31.72 -23.25
CA ILE A 22 3.53 -30.55 -22.43
C ILE A 22 2.25 -30.22 -21.64
N THR A 23 2.33 -30.29 -20.31
CA THR A 23 1.19 -29.98 -19.45
C THR A 23 1.01 -28.46 -19.29
N GLU A 24 -0.22 -28.05 -18.99
CA GLU A 24 -0.57 -26.65 -18.69
C GLU A 24 0.31 -26.06 -17.59
N GLU A 25 0.64 -26.84 -16.54
CA GLU A 25 1.51 -26.42 -15.45
C GLU A 25 2.95 -26.18 -15.91
N ALA A 26 3.45 -27.02 -16.82
CA ALA A 26 4.78 -26.84 -17.40
C ALA A 26 4.84 -25.56 -18.23
N VAL A 27 3.80 -25.27 -19.02
CA VAL A 27 3.71 -24.01 -19.78
C VAL A 27 3.64 -22.81 -18.83
N SER A 28 2.78 -22.85 -17.80
CA SER A 28 2.63 -21.79 -16.80
C SER A 28 3.92 -21.52 -16.02
N ALA A 29 4.70 -22.56 -15.69
CA ALA A 29 6.02 -22.40 -15.08
C ALA A 29 7.02 -21.75 -16.06
N ILE A 30 6.97 -22.13 -17.33
CA ILE A 30 7.88 -21.60 -18.35
C ILE A 30 7.61 -20.12 -18.61
N VAL A 31 6.35 -19.74 -18.85
CA VAL A 31 5.97 -18.35 -19.14
C VAL A 31 6.18 -17.41 -17.95
N ARG A 32 6.24 -17.92 -16.72
CA ARG A 32 6.59 -17.16 -15.51
C ARG A 32 8.09 -16.90 -15.35
N GLY A 33 8.94 -17.79 -15.88
CA GLY A 33 10.37 -17.81 -15.56
C GLY A 33 11.31 -17.48 -16.72
N PHE A 34 10.86 -17.68 -17.96
CA PHE A 34 11.70 -17.55 -19.16
C PHE A 34 11.31 -16.34 -20.04
N ASP A 35 12.24 -15.94 -20.90
CA ASP A 35 12.10 -14.76 -21.78
C ASP A 35 11.28 -15.04 -23.06
N THR A 36 11.04 -13.98 -23.83
CA THR A 36 10.25 -14.02 -25.07
C THR A 36 10.77 -15.04 -26.08
N ASP A 37 12.08 -15.27 -26.18
CA ASP A 37 12.66 -16.19 -27.17
C ASP A 37 12.28 -17.64 -26.85
N ILE A 38 12.35 -18.02 -25.57
CA ILE A 38 11.99 -19.37 -25.12
C ILE A 38 10.49 -19.62 -25.27
N VAL A 39 9.66 -18.64 -24.90
CA VAL A 39 8.20 -18.77 -25.08
C VAL A 39 7.82 -18.82 -26.55
N ARG A 40 8.47 -18.03 -27.41
CA ARG A 40 8.25 -18.07 -28.86
C ARG A 40 8.56 -19.44 -29.43
N LEU A 41 9.70 -20.04 -29.08
CA LEU A 41 10.06 -21.39 -29.51
C LEU A 41 9.05 -22.45 -29.04
N LEU A 42 8.52 -22.30 -27.83
CA LEU A 42 7.51 -23.20 -27.28
C LEU A 42 6.19 -23.09 -28.06
N VAL A 43 5.73 -21.87 -28.34
CA VAL A 43 4.51 -21.62 -29.13
C VAL A 43 4.69 -22.03 -30.60
N ASP A 44 5.84 -21.74 -31.21
CA ASP A 44 6.13 -22.10 -32.61
C ASP A 44 6.23 -23.60 -32.82
N ARG A 45 6.81 -24.35 -31.86
CA ARG A 45 7.12 -25.77 -32.01
C ARG A 45 6.02 -26.70 -31.49
N TYR A 46 5.30 -26.27 -30.45
CA TYR A 46 4.32 -27.11 -29.76
C TYR A 46 2.95 -26.44 -29.61
N GLY A 47 2.72 -25.28 -30.24
CA GLY A 47 1.46 -24.55 -30.11
C GLY A 47 0.23 -25.42 -30.40
N ASP A 48 0.28 -26.32 -31.39
CA ASP A 48 -0.86 -27.19 -31.76
C ASP A 48 -1.12 -28.29 -30.73
N GLN A 49 -0.16 -28.56 -29.85
CA GLN A 49 -0.25 -29.54 -28.76
C GLN A 49 -0.52 -28.88 -27.40
N ILE A 50 -0.43 -27.56 -27.30
CA ILE A 50 -0.61 -26.78 -26.08
C ILE A 50 -1.98 -26.09 -26.12
N SER A 51 -2.86 -26.44 -25.18
CA SER A 51 -4.03 -25.62 -24.90
C SER A 51 -3.60 -24.36 -24.14
N ILE A 52 -3.63 -23.21 -24.80
CA ILE A 52 -3.40 -21.92 -24.14
C ILE A 52 -4.71 -21.54 -23.46
N THR A 53 -4.79 -21.86 -22.17
CA THR A 53 -5.95 -21.60 -21.32
C THR A 53 -5.84 -20.22 -20.64
N GLY A 54 -6.93 -19.77 -20.01
CA GLY A 54 -6.91 -18.60 -19.14
C GLY A 54 -5.82 -18.65 -18.07
N LYS A 55 -5.45 -19.83 -17.54
CA LYS A 55 -4.37 -19.96 -16.55
C LYS A 55 -2.99 -19.65 -17.12
N VAL A 56 -2.74 -20.02 -18.38
CA VAL A 56 -1.47 -19.69 -19.04
C VAL A 56 -1.37 -18.18 -19.24
N VAL A 57 -2.48 -17.54 -19.63
CA VAL A 57 -2.57 -16.08 -19.77
C VAL A 57 -2.37 -15.39 -18.42
N GLU A 58 -3.02 -15.88 -17.36
CA GLU A 58 -2.83 -15.41 -15.99
C GLU A 58 -1.38 -15.55 -15.52
N ALA A 59 -0.73 -16.68 -15.84
CA ALA A 59 0.67 -16.91 -15.49
C ALA A 59 1.62 -15.92 -16.18
N VAL A 60 1.34 -15.54 -17.43
CA VAL A 60 2.09 -14.52 -18.17
C VAL A 60 1.83 -13.14 -17.58
N ALA A 61 0.58 -12.81 -17.28
CA ALA A 61 0.21 -11.54 -16.67
C ALA A 61 0.76 -11.35 -15.26
N GLY A 62 0.95 -12.44 -14.52
CA GLY A 62 1.63 -12.46 -13.23
C GLY A 62 3.16 -12.61 -13.31
N ASN A 63 3.77 -12.61 -14.49
CA ASN A 63 5.23 -12.68 -14.60
C ASN A 63 5.84 -11.35 -14.13
N ARG A 64 6.80 -11.40 -13.20
CA ARG A 64 7.47 -10.22 -12.61
C ARG A 64 8.15 -9.30 -13.63
N ARG A 65 8.38 -9.76 -14.86
CA ARG A 65 8.95 -8.96 -15.95
C ARG A 65 7.90 -8.23 -16.80
N ASN A 66 6.60 -8.51 -16.62
CA ASN A 66 5.49 -7.99 -17.44
C ASN A 66 5.87 -7.97 -18.93
N ASP A 67 6.33 -9.11 -19.45
CA ASP A 67 6.87 -9.19 -20.81
C ASP A 67 5.76 -9.02 -21.84
N LYS A 68 5.56 -7.76 -22.25
CA LYS A 68 4.57 -7.34 -23.25
C LYS A 68 4.69 -8.13 -24.55
N ALA A 69 5.91 -8.51 -24.93
CA ALA A 69 6.15 -9.25 -26.16
C ALA A 69 5.63 -10.70 -26.05
N VAL A 70 5.76 -11.34 -24.89
CA VAL A 70 5.19 -12.66 -24.65
C VAL A 70 3.66 -12.61 -24.70
N MET A 71 3.05 -11.63 -24.03
CA MET A 71 1.59 -11.50 -24.04
C MET A 71 1.06 -11.19 -25.45
N ALA A 72 1.69 -10.27 -26.17
CA ALA A 72 1.33 -9.96 -27.56
C ALA A 72 1.44 -11.20 -28.47
N LEU A 73 2.52 -11.99 -28.35
CA LEU A 73 2.69 -13.22 -29.13
C LEU A 73 1.57 -14.25 -28.88
N LEU A 74 1.14 -14.41 -27.63
CA LEU A 74 0.07 -15.34 -27.27
C LEU A 74 -1.27 -14.89 -27.84
N LEU A 75 -1.60 -13.61 -27.70
CA LEU A 75 -2.84 -13.04 -28.22
C LEU A 75 -2.87 -13.07 -29.76
N ASP A 76 -1.77 -12.72 -30.43
CA ASP A 76 -1.70 -12.70 -31.90
C ASP A 76 -1.76 -14.09 -32.53
N ARG A 77 -1.11 -15.09 -31.92
CA ARG A 77 -1.03 -16.44 -32.51
C ARG A 77 -2.23 -17.30 -32.18
N ARG A 78 -2.96 -17.02 -31.10
CA ARG A 78 -3.96 -17.93 -30.53
C ARG A 78 -5.22 -17.27 -29.95
N GLY A 79 -5.43 -15.97 -30.09
CA GLY A 79 -6.62 -15.26 -29.55
C GLY A 79 -7.95 -15.99 -29.80
N ASP A 80 -8.18 -16.47 -31.02
CA ASP A 80 -9.42 -17.19 -31.40
C ASP A 80 -9.59 -18.56 -30.73
N GLN A 81 -8.51 -19.14 -30.19
CA GLN A 81 -8.46 -20.47 -29.58
C GLN A 81 -8.33 -20.44 -28.05
N ILE A 82 -8.17 -19.25 -27.46
CA ILE A 82 -7.99 -19.09 -26.01
C ILE A 82 -9.37 -18.88 -25.38
N SER A 83 -9.75 -19.78 -24.46
CA SER A 83 -10.86 -19.50 -23.55
C SER A 83 -10.41 -18.46 -22.52
N ILE A 84 -10.78 -17.20 -22.74
CA ILE A 84 -10.44 -16.12 -21.82
C ILE A 84 -11.38 -16.16 -20.62
N THR A 85 -10.82 -16.34 -19.43
CA THR A 85 -11.56 -16.26 -18.17
C THR A 85 -11.55 -14.82 -17.64
N GLU A 86 -12.50 -14.50 -16.77
CA GLU A 86 -12.57 -13.20 -16.08
C GLU A 86 -11.25 -12.87 -15.36
N GLU A 87 -10.64 -13.86 -14.70
CA GLU A 87 -9.37 -13.70 -13.99
C GLU A 87 -8.22 -13.37 -14.94
N ALA A 88 -8.21 -13.95 -16.14
CA ALA A 88 -7.21 -13.66 -17.17
C ALA A 88 -7.37 -12.22 -17.68
N VAL A 89 -8.60 -11.75 -17.91
CA VAL A 89 -8.87 -10.35 -18.29
C VAL A 89 -8.41 -9.40 -17.18
N SER A 90 -8.81 -9.65 -15.94
CA SER A 90 -8.44 -8.82 -14.78
C SER A 90 -6.92 -8.81 -14.56
N ALA A 91 -6.25 -9.94 -14.73
CA ALA A 91 -4.80 -10.01 -14.64
C ALA A 91 -4.12 -9.17 -15.74
N ILE A 92 -4.64 -9.20 -16.98
CA ILE A 92 -4.11 -8.40 -18.07
C ILE A 92 -4.31 -6.90 -17.82
N VAL A 93 -5.55 -6.50 -17.48
CA VAL A 93 -5.93 -5.11 -17.22
C VAL A 93 -5.11 -4.50 -16.09
N ARG A 94 -4.79 -5.28 -15.06
CA ARG A 94 -3.96 -4.86 -13.93
C ARG A 94 -2.46 -4.83 -14.26
N GLY A 95 -1.97 -5.80 -15.01
CA GLY A 95 -0.54 -6.05 -15.20
C GLY A 95 0.09 -5.34 -16.40
N PHE A 96 -0.70 -5.02 -17.43
CA PHE A 96 -0.19 -4.46 -18.68
C PHE A 96 -0.73 -3.06 -18.99
N ASP A 97 -0.15 -2.46 -20.03
CA ASP A 97 -0.58 -1.18 -20.55
C ASP A 97 -1.79 -1.28 -21.48
N THR A 98 -2.31 -0.12 -21.86
CA THR A 98 -3.46 0.02 -22.74
C THR A 98 -3.26 -0.66 -24.09
N ASP A 99 -2.01 -0.82 -24.57
CA ASP A 99 -1.74 -1.45 -25.87
C ASP A 99 -2.01 -2.96 -25.83
N ILE A 100 -1.58 -3.65 -24.77
CA ILE A 100 -1.90 -5.07 -24.58
C ILE A 100 -3.40 -5.27 -24.33
N VAL A 101 -4.03 -4.40 -23.53
CA VAL A 101 -5.49 -4.47 -23.32
C VAL A 101 -6.25 -4.24 -24.63
N ARG A 102 -5.77 -3.35 -25.50
CA ARG A 102 -6.34 -3.14 -26.82
C ARG A 102 -6.20 -4.37 -27.70
N LEU A 103 -5.03 -5.01 -27.72
CA LEU A 103 -4.83 -6.27 -28.44
C LEU A 103 -5.77 -7.37 -27.93
N LEU A 104 -5.97 -7.45 -26.61
CA LEU A 104 -6.90 -8.39 -26.00
C LEU A 104 -8.32 -8.18 -26.52
N VAL A 105 -8.81 -6.94 -26.48
CA VAL A 105 -10.17 -6.58 -26.91
C VAL A 105 -10.33 -6.73 -28.43
N ASP A 106 -9.33 -6.37 -29.23
CA ASP A 106 -9.39 -6.47 -30.69
C ASP A 106 -9.36 -7.93 -31.19
N ARG A 107 -8.66 -8.83 -30.48
CA ARG A 107 -8.53 -10.24 -30.88
C ARG A 107 -9.56 -11.16 -30.23
N CYS A 108 -9.96 -10.86 -29.00
CA CYS A 108 -10.77 -11.76 -28.19
C CYS A 108 -12.07 -11.11 -27.71
N GLY A 109 -12.42 -9.92 -28.23
CA GLY A 109 -13.51 -9.09 -27.74
C GLY A 109 -14.85 -9.80 -27.60
N ASP A 110 -15.19 -10.67 -28.55
CA ASP A 110 -16.45 -11.45 -28.56
C ASP A 110 -16.51 -12.54 -27.48
N GLN A 111 -15.36 -12.93 -26.92
CA GLN A 111 -15.24 -13.95 -25.88
C GLN A 111 -15.11 -13.34 -24.47
N ILE A 112 -14.90 -12.02 -24.38
CA ILE A 112 -14.69 -11.31 -23.12
C ILE A 112 -16.04 -10.91 -22.54
N SER A 113 -16.36 -11.46 -21.37
CA SER A 113 -17.44 -10.94 -20.53
C SER A 113 -16.91 -9.79 -19.67
N ILE A 114 -17.40 -8.57 -19.91
CA ILE A 114 -17.10 -7.42 -19.04
C ILE A 114 -17.99 -7.50 -17.80
N THR A 115 -17.41 -8.01 -16.72
CA THR A 115 -18.06 -8.15 -15.41
C THR A 115 -17.76 -6.95 -14.51
N ASP A 116 -18.47 -6.86 -13.39
CA ASP A 116 -18.21 -5.90 -12.30
C ASP A 116 -16.72 -5.89 -11.88
N GLU A 117 -16.11 -7.07 -11.71
CA GLU A 117 -14.71 -7.15 -11.27
C GLU A 117 -13.72 -6.72 -12.36
N VAL A 118 -14.02 -6.93 -13.65
CA VAL A 118 -13.18 -6.41 -14.74
C VAL A 118 -13.24 -4.89 -14.77
N VAL A 119 -14.42 -4.30 -14.61
CA VAL A 119 -14.62 -2.84 -14.60
C VAL A 119 -13.93 -2.21 -13.37
N LYS A 120 -14.12 -2.81 -12.18
CA LYS A 120 -13.42 -2.39 -10.97
C LYS A 120 -11.91 -2.48 -11.13
N THR A 121 -11.40 -3.57 -11.71
CA THR A 121 -9.96 -3.75 -11.94
C THR A 121 -9.43 -2.69 -12.91
N ALA A 122 -10.17 -2.39 -13.97
CA ALA A 122 -9.83 -1.31 -14.89
C ALA A 122 -9.80 0.06 -14.21
N ALA A 123 -10.79 0.36 -13.37
CA ALA A 123 -10.86 1.62 -12.64
C ALA A 123 -9.68 1.78 -11.65
N GLY A 124 -9.33 0.70 -10.93
CA GLY A 124 -8.21 0.67 -9.99
C GLY A 124 -6.83 0.48 -10.63
N SER A 125 -6.71 0.39 -11.95
CA SER A 125 -5.41 0.26 -12.61
C SER A 125 -4.63 1.56 -12.49
N TRP A 126 -3.59 1.57 -11.65
CA TRP A 126 -2.80 2.74 -11.26
C TRP A 126 -2.53 3.73 -12.42
N LYS A 127 -1.68 3.37 -13.39
CA LYS A 127 -1.29 4.30 -14.48
C LYS A 127 -2.21 4.34 -15.69
N ASN A 128 -2.96 3.27 -15.95
CA ASN A 128 -3.70 3.09 -17.20
C ASN A 128 -5.21 3.11 -17.01
N GLY A 129 -5.71 3.35 -15.81
CA GLY A 129 -7.12 3.19 -15.47
C GLY A 129 -8.05 4.00 -16.37
N LYS A 130 -7.75 5.30 -16.56
CA LYS A 130 -8.46 6.16 -17.52
C LYS A 130 -8.47 5.60 -18.94
N ALA A 131 -7.31 5.23 -19.47
CA ALA A 131 -7.17 4.81 -20.86
C ALA A 131 -7.83 3.45 -21.12
N VAL A 132 -7.71 2.51 -20.18
CA VAL A 132 -8.37 1.21 -20.24
C VAL A 132 -9.88 1.37 -20.10
N MET A 133 -10.36 2.17 -19.14
CA MET A 133 -11.79 2.42 -18.97
C MET A 133 -12.39 3.09 -20.21
N ALA A 134 -11.69 4.06 -20.79
CA ALA A 134 -12.11 4.71 -22.04
C ALA A 134 -12.28 3.70 -23.17
N LEU A 135 -11.31 2.78 -23.33
CA LEU A 135 -11.33 1.73 -24.34
C LEU A 135 -12.48 0.74 -24.11
N LEU A 136 -12.70 0.30 -22.87
CA LEU A 136 -13.80 -0.60 -22.54
C LEU A 136 -15.16 0.07 -22.83
N LEU A 137 -15.35 1.31 -22.37
CA LEU A 137 -16.58 2.07 -22.63
C LEU A 137 -16.79 2.39 -24.11
N GLU A 138 -15.73 2.54 -24.91
CA GLU A 138 -15.84 2.72 -26.37
C GLU A 138 -16.29 1.42 -27.07
N ARG A 139 -15.79 0.27 -26.62
CA ARG A 139 -16.06 -1.03 -27.27
C ARG A 139 -17.34 -1.70 -26.82
N TYR A 140 -17.65 -1.63 -25.53
CA TYR A 140 -18.78 -2.36 -24.93
C TYR A 140 -19.95 -1.45 -24.53
N GLY A 141 -19.75 -0.13 -24.45
CA GLY A 141 -20.81 0.86 -24.25
C GLY A 141 -21.80 0.49 -23.14
N ASP A 142 -23.08 0.42 -23.50
CA ASP A 142 -24.19 0.11 -22.58
C ASP A 142 -24.14 -1.28 -21.94
N GLN A 143 -23.27 -2.19 -22.40
CA GLN A 143 -23.06 -3.49 -21.76
C GLN A 143 -22.29 -3.37 -20.44
N ILE A 144 -21.61 -2.24 -20.22
CA ILE A 144 -20.87 -1.98 -18.99
C ILE A 144 -21.82 -1.37 -17.96
N SER A 145 -22.00 -2.07 -16.85
CA SER A 145 -22.65 -1.51 -15.66
C SER A 145 -21.57 -0.90 -14.76
N ILE A 146 -21.64 0.42 -14.54
CA ILE A 146 -20.77 1.09 -13.57
C ILE A 146 -21.38 0.94 -12.19
N THR A 147 -20.74 0.13 -11.34
CA THR A 147 -21.17 -0.14 -9.97
C THR A 147 -20.47 0.79 -8.97
N GLU A 148 -20.99 0.85 -7.74
CA GLU A 148 -20.34 1.57 -6.63
C GLU A 148 -18.87 1.15 -6.47
N LYS A 149 -18.55 -0.15 -6.56
CA LYS A 149 -17.17 -0.63 -6.42
C LYS A 149 -16.24 -0.08 -7.50
N ALA A 150 -16.73 0.06 -8.74
CA ALA A 150 -15.94 0.61 -9.83
C ALA A 150 -15.70 2.11 -9.62
N VAL A 151 -16.70 2.83 -9.12
CA VAL A 151 -16.59 4.27 -8.79
C VAL A 151 -15.67 4.48 -7.58
N GLU A 152 -15.77 3.64 -6.55
CA GLU A 152 -14.87 3.62 -5.39
C GLU A 152 -13.42 3.35 -5.82
N ALA A 153 -13.20 2.35 -6.70
CA ALA A 153 -11.88 2.05 -7.25
C ALA A 153 -11.32 3.18 -8.13
N ALA A 154 -12.17 3.92 -8.84
CA ALA A 154 -11.76 5.11 -9.57
C ALA A 154 -11.37 6.26 -8.62
N ALA A 155 -12.14 6.47 -7.55
CA ALA A 155 -11.86 7.49 -6.56
C ALA A 155 -10.55 7.23 -5.80
N GLY A 156 -10.25 5.96 -5.49
CA GLY A 156 -8.98 5.55 -4.88
C GLY A 156 -7.82 5.38 -5.87
N ASN A 157 -7.97 5.75 -7.14
CA ASN A 157 -6.87 5.68 -8.09
C ASN A 157 -5.93 6.89 -7.91
N GLU A 158 -4.76 6.65 -7.35
CA GLU A 158 -3.78 7.69 -6.99
C GLU A 158 -3.15 8.42 -8.18
N GLU A 159 -3.12 7.86 -9.40
CA GLU A 159 -2.39 8.51 -10.51
C GLU A 159 -3.30 9.17 -11.54
N CYS A 160 -4.47 8.59 -11.81
CA CYS A 160 -5.41 9.12 -12.81
C CYS A 160 -6.85 9.19 -12.29
N GLY A 161 -7.04 9.22 -10.96
CA GLY A 161 -8.35 9.17 -10.32
C GLY A 161 -9.24 10.35 -10.69
N GLU A 162 -8.71 11.57 -10.73
CA GLU A 162 -9.45 12.76 -11.13
C GLU A 162 -10.00 12.61 -12.56
N GLU A 163 -9.15 12.34 -13.55
CA GLU A 163 -9.61 12.34 -14.93
C GLU A 163 -10.37 11.07 -15.31
N LEU A 164 -10.11 9.96 -14.61
CA LEU A 164 -10.93 8.75 -14.69
C LEU A 164 -12.33 9.03 -14.13
N MET A 165 -12.44 9.64 -12.95
CA MET A 165 -13.72 10.01 -12.36
C MET A 165 -14.46 10.98 -13.28
N ALA A 166 -13.80 12.01 -13.80
CA ALA A 166 -14.40 12.93 -14.76
C ALA A 166 -14.96 12.18 -16.00
N LEU A 167 -14.19 11.25 -16.56
CA LEU A 167 -14.62 10.42 -17.69
C LEU A 167 -15.84 9.57 -17.36
N LEU A 168 -15.87 8.94 -16.18
CA LEU A 168 -17.00 8.14 -15.72
C LEU A 168 -18.25 9.00 -15.50
N LEU A 169 -18.11 10.16 -14.87
CA LEU A 169 -19.21 11.09 -14.64
C LEU A 169 -19.75 11.67 -15.95
N ASP A 170 -18.89 11.97 -16.92
CA ASP A 170 -19.30 12.50 -18.23
C ASP A 170 -20.02 11.47 -19.10
N ARG A 171 -19.59 10.20 -19.06
CA ARG A 171 -20.13 9.15 -19.95
C ARG A 171 -21.23 8.31 -19.30
N CYS A 172 -21.21 8.20 -17.97
CA CYS A 172 -22.04 7.27 -17.20
C CYS A 172 -22.70 7.93 -15.98
N GLY A 173 -22.77 9.27 -15.91
CA GLY A 173 -23.29 10.01 -14.75
C GLY A 173 -24.67 9.55 -14.26
N ASP A 174 -25.58 9.18 -15.17
CA ASP A 174 -26.92 8.68 -14.82
C ASP A 174 -26.91 7.32 -14.08
N GLN A 175 -25.83 6.54 -14.21
CA GLN A 175 -25.65 5.25 -13.52
C GLN A 175 -24.89 5.39 -12.20
N ILE A 176 -24.25 6.52 -11.95
CA ILE A 176 -23.31 6.70 -10.85
C ILE A 176 -24.04 7.30 -9.64
N SER A 177 -23.97 6.60 -8.52
CA SER A 177 -24.35 7.13 -7.21
C SER A 177 -23.08 7.46 -6.42
N ILE A 178 -22.95 8.70 -5.99
CA ILE A 178 -21.87 9.13 -5.10
C ILE A 178 -22.26 8.78 -3.66
N THR A 179 -21.72 7.68 -3.16
CA THR A 179 -21.96 7.18 -1.80
C THR A 179 -20.91 7.70 -0.83
N GLU A 180 -21.13 7.54 0.47
CA GLU A 180 -20.14 7.87 1.52
C GLU A 180 -18.78 7.22 1.22
N LYS A 181 -18.76 5.96 0.76
CA LYS A 181 -17.50 5.24 0.46
C LYS A 181 -16.71 5.87 -0.68
N VAL A 182 -17.40 6.34 -1.72
CA VAL A 182 -16.75 7.02 -2.85
C VAL A 182 -16.12 8.32 -2.38
N VAL A 183 -16.83 9.08 -1.55
CA VAL A 183 -16.37 10.35 -1.00
C VAL A 183 -15.23 10.14 0.00
N GLU A 184 -15.32 9.12 0.86
CA GLU A 184 -14.26 8.69 1.78
C GLU A 184 -13.00 8.28 1.01
N SER A 185 -13.15 7.49 -0.05
CA SER A 185 -12.02 7.08 -0.91
C SER A 185 -11.39 8.26 -1.65
N ALA A 186 -12.19 9.24 -2.06
CA ALA A 186 -11.68 10.47 -2.66
C ALA A 186 -10.90 11.32 -1.64
N ALA A 187 -11.43 11.46 -0.41
CA ALA A 187 -10.75 12.20 0.66
C ALA A 187 -9.44 11.52 1.10
N GLY A 188 -9.40 10.19 1.09
CA GLY A 188 -8.20 9.41 1.42
C GLY A 188 -7.22 9.24 0.26
N ASN A 189 -7.47 9.80 -0.93
CA ASN A 189 -6.55 9.71 -2.06
C ASN A 189 -5.38 10.68 -1.84
N GLU A 190 -4.18 10.13 -1.69
CA GLU A 190 -2.97 10.89 -1.31
C GLU A 190 -2.53 11.88 -2.42
N TYR A 191 -2.78 11.58 -3.69
CA TYR A 191 -2.16 12.33 -4.79
C TYR A 191 -3.13 13.23 -5.57
N CYS A 192 -4.41 12.84 -5.66
CA CYS A 192 -5.44 13.60 -6.39
C CYS A 192 -6.66 13.89 -5.51
N GLY A 193 -6.53 13.79 -4.18
CA GLY A 193 -7.67 13.89 -3.26
C GLY A 193 -8.35 15.26 -3.29
N GLU A 194 -7.57 16.35 -3.38
CA GLU A 194 -8.11 17.71 -3.48
C GLU A 194 -8.93 17.89 -4.77
N GLU A 195 -8.33 17.61 -5.93
CA GLU A 195 -8.96 17.82 -7.23
C GLU A 195 -10.18 16.93 -7.41
N LEU A 196 -10.09 15.67 -6.95
CA LEU A 196 -11.19 14.73 -7.00
C LEU A 196 -12.34 15.17 -6.09
N MET A 197 -12.05 15.61 -4.86
CA MET A 197 -13.08 16.14 -3.97
C MET A 197 -13.71 17.42 -4.53
N ALA A 198 -12.91 18.31 -5.12
CA ALA A 198 -13.40 19.53 -5.77
C ALA A 198 -14.35 19.18 -6.94
N LEU A 199 -13.97 18.23 -7.81
CA LEU A 199 -14.79 17.74 -8.91
C LEU A 199 -16.13 17.17 -8.42
N LEU A 200 -16.11 16.36 -7.35
CA LEU A 200 -17.32 15.77 -6.77
C LEU A 200 -18.23 16.86 -6.19
N LEU A 201 -17.68 17.78 -5.39
CA LEU A 201 -18.44 18.90 -4.81
C LEU A 201 -18.99 19.86 -5.88
N ASP A 202 -18.28 20.06 -6.99
CA ASP A 202 -18.75 20.91 -8.11
C ASP A 202 -19.95 20.30 -8.84
N ARG A 203 -19.95 18.98 -9.02
CA ARG A 203 -21.00 18.29 -9.78
C ARG A 203 -22.21 17.89 -8.94
N TYR A 204 -21.99 17.51 -7.69
CA TYR A 204 -23.03 16.95 -6.82
C TYR A 204 -23.38 17.85 -5.63
N GLY A 205 -22.53 18.81 -5.27
CA GLY A 205 -22.82 19.83 -4.25
C GLY A 205 -23.41 19.25 -2.97
N ASP A 206 -24.57 19.77 -2.58
CA ASP A 206 -25.31 19.38 -1.36
C ASP A 206 -25.80 17.92 -1.33
N GLN A 207 -25.71 17.18 -2.45
CA GLN A 207 -26.04 15.75 -2.47
C GLN A 207 -24.96 14.90 -1.79
N ILE A 208 -23.74 15.43 -1.67
CA ILE A 208 -22.65 14.77 -0.97
C ILE A 208 -22.81 14.99 0.53
N SER A 209 -22.94 13.89 1.27
CA SER A 209 -22.92 13.93 2.73
C SER A 209 -21.47 13.86 3.21
N ILE A 210 -20.98 14.95 3.80
CA ILE A 210 -19.68 14.98 4.47
C ILE A 210 -19.84 14.39 5.87
N THR A 211 -19.51 13.11 6.01
CA THR A 211 -19.59 12.39 7.29
C THR A 211 -18.31 12.54 8.09
N GLU A 212 -18.31 12.13 9.37
CA GLU A 212 -17.11 12.09 10.20
C GLU A 212 -15.97 11.31 9.54
N LYS A 213 -16.27 10.20 8.85
CA LYS A 213 -15.25 9.40 8.15
C LYS A 213 -14.57 10.13 7.02
N VAL A 214 -15.32 10.92 6.25
CA VAL A 214 -14.76 11.74 5.17
C VAL A 214 -13.81 12.79 5.74
N VAL A 215 -14.22 13.43 6.83
CA VAL A 215 -13.40 14.46 7.51
C VAL A 215 -12.17 13.82 8.17
N GLU A 216 -12.31 12.62 8.74
CA GLU A 216 -11.19 11.85 9.30
C GLU A 216 -10.21 11.43 8.21
N ALA A 217 -10.69 10.94 7.05
CA ALA A 217 -9.87 10.59 5.91
C ALA A 217 -9.09 11.82 5.39
N ALA A 218 -9.73 12.98 5.31
CA ALA A 218 -9.07 14.22 4.93
C ALA A 218 -8.01 14.66 5.96
N ALA A 219 -8.33 14.56 7.26
CA ALA A 219 -7.40 14.91 8.34
C ALA A 219 -6.17 13.99 8.40
N GLY A 220 -6.34 12.72 8.01
CA GLY A 220 -5.28 11.72 7.98
C GLY A 220 -4.55 11.61 6.64
N ASN A 221 -4.92 12.42 5.64
CA ASN A 221 -4.24 12.43 4.36
C ASN A 221 -2.84 13.05 4.52
N GLU A 222 -1.81 12.28 4.18
CA GLU A 222 -0.41 12.64 4.43
C GLU A 222 0.14 13.62 3.38
N ASP A 223 -0.46 13.72 2.19
CA ASP A 223 0.10 14.47 1.07
C ASP A 223 -0.70 15.74 0.74
N CYS A 224 -2.04 15.67 0.68
CA CYS A 224 -2.92 16.80 0.35
C CYS A 224 -3.93 17.13 1.47
N GLY A 225 -3.61 16.78 2.72
CA GLY A 225 -4.50 16.95 3.87
C GLY A 225 -4.84 18.40 4.19
N GLU A 226 -3.89 19.33 4.05
CA GLU A 226 -4.12 20.77 4.28
C GLU A 226 -5.16 21.32 3.30
N GLU A 227 -4.92 21.15 2.00
CA GLU A 227 -5.75 21.69 0.93
C GLU A 227 -7.13 21.05 0.94
N LEU A 228 -7.20 19.73 1.15
CA LEU A 228 -8.45 19.00 1.24
C LEU A 228 -9.27 19.44 2.47
N MET A 229 -8.65 19.58 3.64
CA MET A 229 -9.35 20.08 4.83
C MET A 229 -9.82 21.53 4.62
N ALA A 230 -9.00 22.38 3.99
CA ALA A 230 -9.39 23.75 3.65
C ALA A 230 -10.60 23.78 2.72
N LEU A 231 -10.59 22.97 1.64
CA LEU A 231 -11.70 22.83 0.69
C LEU A 231 -12.99 22.41 1.40
N LEU A 232 -12.92 21.38 2.25
CA LEU A 232 -14.05 20.88 3.01
C LEU A 232 -14.60 21.94 3.98
N LEU A 233 -13.73 22.59 4.76
CA LEU A 233 -14.15 23.64 5.69
C LEU A 233 -14.79 24.84 4.98
N ASP A 234 -14.28 25.23 3.80
CA ASP A 234 -14.79 26.38 3.05
C ASP A 234 -16.11 26.10 2.34
N ARG A 235 -16.28 24.90 1.79
CA ARG A 235 -17.47 24.55 0.99
C ARG A 235 -18.56 23.84 1.78
N CYS A 236 -18.19 23.12 2.83
CA CYS A 236 -19.07 22.24 3.60
C CYS A 236 -19.00 22.51 5.11
N GLY A 237 -18.47 23.66 5.53
CA GLY A 237 -18.27 24.00 6.94
C GLY A 237 -19.49 23.76 7.84
N ASP A 238 -20.71 24.11 7.39
CA ASP A 238 -21.93 23.91 8.16
C ASP A 238 -22.32 22.43 8.36
N GLN A 239 -21.86 21.54 7.48
CA GLN A 239 -22.13 20.09 7.55
C GLN A 239 -21.07 19.32 8.35
N ILE A 240 -19.86 19.88 8.45
CA ILE A 240 -18.74 19.22 9.11
C ILE A 240 -18.94 19.25 10.62
N SER A 241 -18.82 18.10 11.28
CA SER A 241 -18.68 18.01 12.72
C SER A 241 -17.22 17.65 13.04
N ILE A 242 -16.53 18.53 13.75
CA ILE A 242 -15.16 18.25 14.23
C ILE A 242 -15.29 17.46 15.52
N THR A 243 -15.12 16.16 15.41
CA THR A 243 -15.16 15.24 16.55
C THR A 243 -13.77 15.09 17.17
N GLU A 244 -13.71 14.48 18.36
CA GLU A 244 -12.43 14.12 18.98
C GLU A 244 -11.59 13.24 18.05
N LYS A 245 -12.21 12.28 17.35
CA LYS A 245 -11.52 11.38 16.44
C LYS A 245 -10.82 12.10 15.29
N VAL A 246 -11.47 13.09 14.68
CA VAL A 246 -10.86 13.93 13.64
C VAL A 246 -9.61 14.66 14.17
N LEU A 247 -9.68 15.17 15.40
CA LEU A 247 -8.54 15.85 16.03
C LEU A 247 -7.42 14.89 16.39
N GLU A 248 -7.75 13.69 16.86
CA GLU A 248 -6.77 12.64 17.14
C GLU A 248 -6.03 12.22 15.86
N THR A 249 -6.76 12.07 14.75
CA THR A 249 -6.18 11.76 13.43
C THR A 249 -5.26 12.88 12.95
N ALA A 250 -5.71 14.14 12.98
CA ALA A 250 -4.88 15.27 12.59
C ALA A 250 -3.65 15.45 13.50
N ALA A 251 -3.80 15.24 14.81
CA ALA A 251 -2.69 15.29 15.76
C ALA A 251 -1.67 14.17 15.56
N GLY A 252 -2.11 13.02 15.04
CA GLY A 252 -1.26 11.87 14.73
C GLY A 252 -0.65 11.89 13.32
N ASN A 253 -1.15 12.75 12.42
CA ASN A 253 -0.65 12.90 11.06
C ASN A 253 0.74 13.53 11.09
N GLU A 254 1.75 12.78 10.63
CA GLU A 254 3.14 13.20 10.77
C GLU A 254 3.58 14.25 9.73
N GLU A 255 2.85 14.34 8.62
CA GLU A 255 3.22 15.15 7.45
C GLU A 255 2.45 16.47 7.40
N CYS A 256 1.11 16.45 7.40
CA CYS A 256 0.24 17.64 7.30
C CYS A 256 -0.54 17.98 8.59
N GLY A 257 -0.25 17.28 9.69
CA GLY A 257 -1.05 17.39 10.93
C GLY A 257 -1.06 18.79 11.55
N GLU A 258 0.04 19.55 11.43
CA GLU A 258 0.13 20.92 11.92
C GLU A 258 -0.81 21.86 11.18
N GLU A 259 -0.78 21.80 9.85
CA GLU A 259 -1.54 22.64 8.95
C GLU A 259 -3.03 22.35 9.08
N VAL A 260 -3.40 21.06 9.08
CA VAL A 260 -4.78 20.60 9.33
C VAL A 260 -5.29 21.09 10.69
N MET A 261 -4.50 20.90 11.77
CA MET A 261 -4.91 21.37 13.10
C MET A 261 -5.02 22.90 13.17
N SER A 262 -4.13 23.63 12.49
CA SER A 262 -4.17 25.09 12.41
C SER A 262 -5.44 25.56 11.72
N LEU A 263 -5.79 24.97 10.56
CA LEU A 263 -7.01 25.28 9.83
C LEU A 263 -8.27 25.04 10.65
N ILE A 264 -8.36 23.87 11.31
CA ILE A 264 -9.50 23.54 12.18
C ILE A 264 -9.63 24.59 13.28
N ILE A 265 -8.53 24.92 13.95
CA ILE A 265 -8.50 25.88 15.07
C ILE A 265 -8.83 27.31 14.61
N GLU A 266 -8.38 27.73 13.43
CA GLU A 266 -8.61 29.08 12.90
C GLU A 266 -10.03 29.27 12.38
N ARG A 267 -10.54 28.30 11.61
CA ARG A 267 -11.82 28.42 10.89
C ARG A 267 -13.02 28.00 11.73
N ARG A 268 -12.83 27.18 12.78
CA ARG A 268 -13.92 26.80 13.70
C ARG A 268 -13.83 27.66 14.96
N SER A 269 -14.75 28.62 15.06
CA SER A 269 -14.89 29.55 16.19
C SER A 269 -15.54 28.91 17.43
N GLU A 270 -16.14 27.74 17.27
CA GLU A 270 -16.65 26.94 18.39
C GLU A 270 -15.48 26.41 19.23
N VAL A 271 -15.68 26.30 20.54
CA VAL A 271 -14.69 25.72 21.45
C VAL A 271 -14.56 24.24 21.08
N VAL A 272 -13.64 23.93 20.18
CA VAL A 272 -13.18 22.57 19.95
C VAL A 272 -12.68 22.06 21.29
N TYR A 273 -13.36 21.04 21.83
CA TYR A 273 -12.93 20.40 23.07
C TYR A 273 -11.72 19.55 22.74
N ILE A 274 -10.55 20.02 23.14
CA ILE A 274 -9.30 19.28 22.98
C ILE A 274 -9.12 18.47 24.24
N SER A 275 -9.22 17.16 24.11
CA SER A 275 -9.01 16.23 25.20
C SER A 275 -7.52 16.04 25.48
N GLU A 276 -7.22 15.43 26.62
CA GLU A 276 -5.87 14.97 26.93
C GLU A 276 -5.36 13.94 25.90
N SER A 277 -6.27 13.17 25.31
CA SER A 277 -5.95 12.16 24.29
C SER A 277 -5.30 12.78 23.06
N VAL A 278 -5.91 13.84 22.50
CA VAL A 278 -5.38 14.56 21.32
C VAL A 278 -3.96 15.08 21.57
N GLY A 279 -3.73 15.69 22.73
CA GLY A 279 -2.41 16.21 23.10
C GLY A 279 -1.37 15.10 23.32
N LEU A 280 -1.77 13.98 23.92
CA LEU A 280 -0.91 12.82 24.08
C LEU A 280 -0.55 12.19 22.73
N ILE A 281 -1.50 12.10 21.80
CA ILE A 281 -1.25 11.59 20.45
C ILE A 281 -0.21 12.45 19.74
N ALA A 282 -0.43 13.78 19.68
CA ALA A 282 0.54 14.72 19.12
C ALA A 282 1.93 14.54 19.75
N ALA A 283 1.97 14.40 21.08
CA ALA A 283 3.21 14.19 21.80
C ALA A 283 3.90 12.88 21.41
N THR A 284 3.17 11.77 21.35
CA THR A 284 3.73 10.46 21.02
C THR A 284 4.07 10.27 19.54
N CYS A 285 3.55 11.11 18.65
CA CYS A 285 3.97 11.21 17.25
C CYS A 285 5.09 12.25 17.02
N GLY A 286 5.60 12.90 18.08
CA GLY A 286 6.68 13.88 17.97
C GLY A 286 6.26 15.25 17.40
N GLN A 287 4.96 15.50 17.26
CA GLN A 287 4.36 16.70 16.66
C GLN A 287 4.44 17.93 17.58
N LEU A 288 5.66 18.44 17.77
CA LEU A 288 5.95 19.57 18.68
C LEU A 288 5.13 20.82 18.35
N LYS A 289 4.94 21.12 17.07
CA LYS A 289 4.21 22.31 16.65
C LYS A 289 2.71 22.18 16.93
N VAL A 290 2.12 21.00 16.71
CA VAL A 290 0.75 20.71 17.16
C VAL A 290 0.67 20.87 18.69
N VAL A 291 1.59 20.29 19.46
CA VAL A 291 1.63 20.46 20.93
C VAL A 291 1.68 21.94 21.33
N ASP A 292 2.50 22.76 20.66
CA ASP A 292 2.59 24.20 20.91
C ASP A 292 1.31 24.95 20.53
N LEU A 293 0.67 24.61 19.41
CA LEU A 293 -0.63 25.15 19.00
C LEU A 293 -1.71 24.88 20.05
N LEU A 294 -1.80 23.61 20.50
CA LEU A 294 -2.74 23.18 21.54
C LEU A 294 -2.50 23.93 22.86
N CYS A 295 -1.24 24.07 23.26
CA CYS A 295 -0.87 24.77 24.50
C CYS A 295 -1.04 26.29 24.43
N GLY A 296 -0.84 26.90 23.26
CA GLY A 296 -0.93 28.35 23.06
C GLY A 296 -2.35 28.89 23.17
N ARG A 297 -3.34 28.16 22.64
CA ARG A 297 -4.74 28.59 22.63
C ARG A 297 -5.46 28.34 23.95
N TYR A 298 -5.06 27.32 24.71
CA TYR A 298 -5.67 26.96 25.99
C TYR A 298 -4.68 27.21 27.14
N ARG A 299 -4.56 28.49 27.55
CA ARG A 299 -3.63 29.03 28.58
C ARG A 299 -3.68 28.35 29.97
N PHE A 300 -4.50 27.31 30.16
CA PHE A 300 -4.72 26.61 31.42
C PHE A 300 -4.55 25.08 31.33
N PHE A 301 -3.78 24.56 30.37
CA PHE A 301 -3.46 23.12 30.34
C PHE A 301 -2.26 22.78 31.24
N PRO A 302 -2.44 22.01 32.34
CA PRO A 302 -1.36 21.67 33.26
C PRO A 302 -0.37 20.64 32.70
N LEU A 303 -0.66 20.02 31.54
CA LEU A 303 0.13 18.93 30.93
C LEU A 303 1.10 19.40 29.83
N ARG A 304 1.24 20.71 29.59
CA ARG A 304 2.10 21.26 28.53
C ARG A 304 3.52 20.72 28.58
N GLU A 305 4.14 20.77 29.75
CA GLU A 305 5.53 20.34 29.92
C GLU A 305 5.68 18.83 29.67
N GLU A 306 4.69 18.03 30.08
CA GLU A 306 4.69 16.58 29.87
C GLU A 306 4.62 16.23 28.37
N TRP A 307 3.69 16.83 27.61
CA TRP A 307 3.55 16.58 26.18
C TRP A 307 4.79 17.00 25.40
N THR A 308 5.33 18.19 25.68
CA THR A 308 6.57 18.66 25.05
C THR A 308 7.74 17.72 25.37
N SER A 309 7.84 17.23 26.60
CA SER A 309 8.88 16.27 26.99
C SER A 309 8.74 14.92 26.28
N ILE A 310 7.52 14.38 26.17
CA ILE A 310 7.23 13.14 25.44
C ILE A 310 7.56 13.30 23.95
N ALA A 311 7.14 14.40 23.31
CA ALA A 311 7.46 14.70 21.92
C ALA A 311 8.97 14.78 21.66
N ASN A 312 9.70 15.47 22.54
CA ASN A 312 11.16 15.54 22.46
C ASN A 312 11.82 14.17 22.64
N LEU A 313 11.29 13.32 23.54
CA LEU A 313 11.79 11.96 23.73
C LEU A 313 11.60 11.12 22.44
N TYR A 314 10.42 11.19 21.81
CA TYR A 314 10.14 10.51 20.55
C TYR A 314 11.02 11.00 19.40
N ASN A 315 11.14 12.33 19.22
CA ASN A 315 12.01 12.90 18.20
C ASN A 315 13.48 12.53 18.41
N ALA A 316 13.94 12.49 19.66
CA ALA A 316 15.28 12.03 20.00
C ALA A 316 15.46 10.53 19.73
N ALA A 317 14.44 9.70 19.98
CA ALA A 317 14.46 8.29 19.66
C ALA A 317 14.48 8.02 18.15
N ASN A 318 13.74 8.82 17.37
CA ASN A 318 13.68 8.72 15.91
C ASN A 318 14.95 9.22 15.21
N SER A 319 15.56 10.31 15.72
CA SER A 319 16.75 10.93 15.12
C SER A 319 18.09 10.43 15.69
N GLY A 320 18.06 9.72 16.83
CA GLY A 320 19.26 9.28 17.52
C GLY A 320 19.90 10.34 18.42
N ASP A 321 19.20 11.41 18.79
CA ASP A 321 19.74 12.47 19.65
C ASP A 321 19.87 12.01 21.11
N VAL A 322 21.05 11.45 21.41
CA VAL A 322 21.45 10.99 22.74
C VAL A 322 21.36 12.09 23.81
N LYS A 323 21.62 13.36 23.45
CA LYS A 323 21.66 14.47 24.42
C LYS A 323 20.25 14.83 24.86
N ILE A 324 19.34 15.02 23.91
CA ILE A 324 17.94 15.33 24.20
C ILE A 324 17.31 14.16 24.95
N LEU A 325 17.50 12.93 24.47
CA LEU A 325 16.97 11.74 25.12
C LEU A 325 17.41 11.65 26.59
N LYS A 326 18.71 11.81 26.86
CA LYS A 326 19.25 11.79 28.23
C LYS A 326 18.66 12.91 29.09
N ALA A 327 18.46 14.11 28.53
CA ALA A 327 17.86 15.23 29.25
C ALA A 327 16.41 14.92 29.66
N GLN A 328 15.59 14.41 28.73
CA GLN A 328 14.18 14.05 29.00
C GLN A 328 14.09 12.93 30.06
N LEU A 329 14.88 11.86 29.91
CA LEU A 329 14.92 10.78 30.90
C LEU A 329 15.33 11.27 32.30
N SER A 330 16.27 12.23 32.37
CA SER A 330 16.71 12.81 33.65
C SER A 330 15.65 13.70 34.30
N GLN A 331 14.71 14.23 33.50
CA GLN A 331 13.55 15.01 33.95
C GLN A 331 12.38 14.12 34.39
N GLY A 332 12.51 12.79 34.27
CA GLY A 332 11.45 11.84 34.64
C GLY A 332 10.39 11.64 33.56
N THR A 333 10.67 12.00 32.30
CA THR A 333 9.77 11.69 31.18
C THR A 333 9.58 10.18 31.07
N PRO A 334 8.33 9.67 31.06
CA PRO A 334 8.07 8.23 30.95
C PRO A 334 8.69 7.62 29.67
N PRO A 335 9.60 6.64 29.79
CA PRO A 335 10.35 6.13 28.63
C PRO A 335 9.59 5.13 27.76
N ASP A 336 8.40 4.69 28.20
CA ASP A 336 7.67 3.54 27.62
C ASP A 336 6.23 3.88 27.20
N LYS A 337 5.87 5.17 27.14
CA LYS A 337 4.57 5.60 26.61
C LYS A 337 4.49 5.20 25.14
N LYS A 338 3.40 4.55 24.75
CA LYS A 338 3.17 4.06 23.39
C LYS A 338 2.50 5.12 22.52
N ASN A 339 2.89 5.19 21.25
CA ASN A 339 2.21 6.00 20.25
C ASN A 339 0.94 5.30 19.70
N ILE A 340 0.27 5.93 18.74
CA ILE A 340 -0.94 5.38 18.08
C ILE A 340 -0.70 4.03 17.38
N ARG A 341 0.55 3.76 16.99
CA ARG A 341 0.99 2.47 16.40
C ARG A 341 1.41 1.45 17.46
N GLN A 342 1.19 1.74 18.75
CA GLN A 342 1.63 0.95 19.89
C GLN A 342 3.16 0.78 19.97
N GLU A 343 3.91 1.65 19.27
CA GLU A 343 5.37 1.65 19.25
C GLU A 343 5.87 2.45 20.46
N THR A 344 6.90 1.95 21.14
CA THR A 344 7.56 2.66 22.25
C THR A 344 8.80 3.40 21.73
N PRO A 345 9.35 4.38 22.48
CA PRO A 345 10.63 4.99 22.12
C PRO A 345 11.76 3.98 21.87
N LEU A 346 11.77 2.84 22.59
CA LEU A 346 12.72 1.76 22.35
C LEU A 346 12.49 1.09 21.00
N TRP A 347 11.24 0.83 20.64
CA TRP A 347 10.88 0.26 19.34
C TRP A 347 11.33 1.18 18.20
N VAL A 348 11.06 2.48 18.31
CA VAL A 348 11.45 3.49 17.31
C VAL A 348 12.97 3.54 17.17
N ALA A 349 13.70 3.70 18.28
CA ALA A 349 15.17 3.76 18.25
C ALA A 349 15.81 2.48 17.68
N ALA A 350 15.25 1.32 17.99
CA ALA A 350 15.71 0.04 17.47
C ALA A 350 15.48 -0.08 15.96
N ARG A 351 14.29 0.31 15.48
CA ARG A 351 13.95 0.31 14.04
C ARG A 351 14.91 1.15 13.20
N TYR A 352 15.28 2.34 13.69
CA TYR A 352 16.15 3.28 12.97
C TYR A 352 17.65 3.09 13.25
N GLY A 353 18.04 2.09 14.04
CA GLY A 353 19.45 1.73 14.22
C GLY A 353 20.22 2.59 15.23
N HIS A 354 19.53 3.29 16.12
CA HIS A 354 20.15 4.22 17.07
C HIS A 354 20.68 3.52 18.32
N GLU A 355 21.82 2.84 18.17
CA GLU A 355 22.40 1.97 19.20
C GLU A 355 22.58 2.66 20.57
N GLU A 356 23.10 3.88 20.61
CA GLU A 356 23.34 4.59 21.88
C GLU A 356 22.03 5.01 22.57
N VAL A 357 21.00 5.35 21.80
CA VAL A 357 19.65 5.60 22.34
C VAL A 357 19.07 4.31 22.92
N VAL A 358 19.17 3.18 22.20
CA VAL A 358 18.74 1.86 22.71
C VAL A 358 19.42 1.55 24.04
N LYS A 359 20.75 1.75 24.13
CA LYS A 359 21.49 1.55 25.40
C LYS A 359 20.98 2.43 26.53
N LEU A 360 20.63 3.69 26.26
CA LEU A 360 20.12 4.60 27.28
C LEU A 360 18.74 4.19 27.77
N LEU A 361 17.83 3.85 26.85
CA LEU A 361 16.48 3.41 27.19
C LEU A 361 16.50 2.11 28.01
N LEU A 362 17.33 1.13 27.64
CA LEU A 362 17.46 -0.13 28.38
C LEU A 362 18.00 0.03 29.81
N ARG A 363 18.62 1.16 30.17
CA ARG A 363 19.15 1.40 31.52
C ARG A 363 18.11 1.86 32.54
N THR A 364 16.92 2.30 32.09
CA THR A 364 15.91 2.86 32.98
C THR A 364 15.17 1.80 33.79
N ASN A 365 15.21 0.52 33.38
CA ASN A 365 14.40 -0.59 33.92
C ASN A 365 12.87 -0.37 33.88
N GLU A 366 12.40 0.73 33.28
CA GLU A 366 10.99 1.11 33.16
C GLU A 366 10.42 0.81 31.77
N VAL A 367 11.24 0.25 30.88
CA VAL A 367 10.88 -0.05 29.48
C VAL A 367 10.51 -1.52 29.34
N ASP A 368 9.34 -1.81 28.77
CA ASP A 368 8.99 -3.14 28.30
C ASP A 368 9.74 -3.46 27.00
N ILE A 369 10.82 -4.24 27.15
CA ILE A 369 11.70 -4.68 26.06
C ILE A 369 10.97 -5.50 25.00
N ASN A 370 9.84 -6.13 25.37
CA ASN A 370 9.05 -7.00 24.51
C ASN A 370 7.74 -6.34 24.04
N SER A 371 7.57 -5.04 24.26
CA SER A 371 6.36 -4.31 23.85
C SER A 371 6.14 -4.39 22.35
N ARG A 372 4.96 -4.89 21.96
CA ARG A 372 4.59 -5.12 20.56
C ARG A 372 3.81 -3.93 19.99
N CYS A 373 4.17 -3.51 18.78
CA CYS A 373 3.38 -2.55 18.01
C CYS A 373 2.06 -3.17 17.50
N VAL A 374 1.22 -2.39 16.81
CA VAL A 374 -0.07 -2.84 16.25
C VAL A 374 0.06 -4.07 15.34
N SER A 375 1.17 -4.20 14.60
CA SER A 375 1.46 -5.38 13.76
C SER A 375 2.04 -6.55 14.55
N GLY A 376 2.05 -6.49 15.88
CA GLY A 376 2.60 -7.54 16.74
C GLY A 376 4.12 -7.61 16.78
N ARG A 377 4.85 -6.64 16.20
CA ARG A 377 6.32 -6.69 16.09
C ARG A 377 6.98 -6.15 17.37
N PRO A 378 7.85 -6.93 18.05
CA PRO A 378 8.64 -6.43 19.18
C PRO A 378 9.82 -5.56 18.71
N PRO A 379 10.50 -4.82 19.62
CA PRO A 379 11.62 -3.94 19.28
C PRO A 379 12.80 -4.64 18.59
N ILE A 380 13.00 -5.95 18.84
CA ILE A 380 14.07 -6.76 18.21
C ILE A 380 13.81 -7.07 16.71
N PHE A 381 12.56 -6.94 16.24
CA PHE A 381 12.15 -7.39 14.92
C PHE A 381 12.87 -6.68 13.77
N TRP A 382 12.82 -5.34 13.73
CA TRP A 382 13.46 -4.55 12.67
C TRP A 382 14.99 -4.55 12.70
N PRO A 383 15.65 -4.43 13.87
CA PRO A 383 17.09 -4.70 13.98
C PRO A 383 17.51 -6.02 13.35
N ALA A 384 16.68 -7.07 13.52
CA ALA A 384 16.99 -8.36 12.94
C ALA A 384 16.84 -8.39 11.40
N ALA A 385 15.83 -7.71 10.87
CA ALA A 385 15.63 -7.57 9.42
C ALA A 385 16.73 -6.73 8.74
N PHE A 386 17.21 -5.66 9.41
CA PHE A 386 18.19 -4.72 8.86
C PHE A 386 19.65 -5.07 9.18
N GLY A 387 19.91 -6.14 9.94
CA GLY A 387 21.27 -6.58 10.23
C GLY A 387 21.96 -5.77 11.34
N TYR A 388 21.21 -5.14 12.24
CA TYR A 388 21.78 -4.34 13.33
C TYR A 388 22.28 -5.24 14.49
N GLU A 389 23.35 -5.99 14.23
CA GLU A 389 23.95 -7.00 15.11
C GLU A 389 24.13 -6.52 16.57
N ARG A 390 24.65 -5.29 16.73
CA ARG A 390 24.90 -4.71 18.05
C ARG A 390 23.60 -4.42 18.81
N ILE A 391 22.56 -3.94 18.12
CA ILE A 391 21.25 -3.69 18.72
C ILE A 391 20.56 -5.01 19.08
N VAL A 392 20.59 -6.00 18.19
CA VAL A 392 20.07 -7.35 18.48
C VAL A 392 20.75 -7.93 19.72
N SER A 393 22.08 -7.85 19.79
CA SER A 393 22.85 -8.33 20.94
C SER A 393 22.49 -7.60 22.24
N LEU A 394 22.29 -6.27 22.19
CA LEU A 394 21.88 -5.46 23.34
C LEU A 394 20.48 -5.85 23.83
N LEU A 395 19.52 -6.00 22.91
CA LEU A 395 18.16 -6.39 23.24
C LEU A 395 18.10 -7.79 23.84
N LEU A 396 18.79 -8.78 23.25
CA LEU A 396 18.89 -10.14 23.80
C LEU A 396 19.56 -10.16 25.18
N ALA A 397 20.62 -9.37 25.37
CA ALA A 397 21.29 -9.26 26.66
C ALA A 397 20.38 -8.64 27.74
N ALA A 398 19.43 -7.79 27.34
CA ALA A 398 18.45 -7.19 28.23
C ALA A 398 17.20 -8.07 28.45
N GLY A 399 17.08 -9.22 27.77
CA GLY A 399 15.96 -10.16 27.95
C GLY A 399 14.85 -10.05 26.90
N ALA A 400 15.15 -9.51 25.72
CA ALA A 400 14.24 -9.60 24.59
C ALA A 400 13.96 -11.07 24.22
N ASP A 401 12.69 -11.39 23.97
CA ASP A 401 12.25 -12.70 23.51
C ASP A 401 12.25 -12.74 21.98
N PRO A 402 13.21 -13.44 21.33
CA PRO A 402 13.29 -13.50 19.87
C PRO A 402 12.22 -14.42 19.26
N THR A 403 11.46 -15.16 20.07
CA THR A 403 10.43 -16.12 19.62
C THR A 403 9.07 -15.46 19.40
N LEU A 404 8.90 -14.21 19.84
CA LEU A 404 7.67 -13.44 19.59
C LEU A 404 7.44 -13.26 18.09
N VAL A 405 6.20 -13.53 17.67
CA VAL A 405 5.78 -13.46 16.27
C VAL A 405 5.03 -12.17 15.97
N ASP A 406 5.14 -11.65 14.75
CA ASP A 406 4.25 -10.61 14.24
C ASP A 406 2.89 -11.19 13.79
N VAL A 407 2.01 -10.36 13.25
CA VAL A 407 0.70 -10.79 12.72
C VAL A 407 0.79 -11.80 11.56
N ASN A 408 1.93 -11.88 10.88
CA ASN A 408 2.17 -12.84 9.79
C ASN A 408 2.82 -14.14 10.29
N GLY A 409 3.06 -14.25 11.60
CA GLY A 409 3.78 -15.38 12.19
C GLY A 409 5.30 -15.28 12.07
N ASP A 410 5.85 -14.12 11.69
CA ASP A 410 7.30 -13.94 11.54
C ASP A 410 7.98 -13.65 12.88
N THR A 411 9.08 -14.35 13.16
CA THR A 411 9.98 -14.12 14.29
C THR A 411 11.17 -13.25 13.88
N ALA A 412 11.98 -12.82 14.85
CA ALA A 412 13.26 -12.16 14.57
C ALA A 412 14.18 -13.02 13.68
N GLU A 413 14.18 -14.34 13.86
CA GLU A 413 15.00 -15.24 13.03
C GLU A 413 14.43 -15.39 11.61
N SER A 414 13.10 -15.55 11.46
CA SER A 414 12.51 -15.72 10.12
C SER A 414 12.67 -14.46 9.27
N ILE A 415 12.51 -13.28 9.87
CA ILE A 415 12.71 -12.02 9.15
C ILE A 415 14.19 -11.78 8.81
N ALA A 416 15.12 -12.11 9.72
CA ALA A 416 16.56 -12.04 9.44
C ALA A 416 16.95 -12.94 8.26
N ASN A 417 16.42 -14.17 8.18
CA ASN A 417 16.63 -15.05 7.03
C ASN A 417 16.05 -14.47 5.73
N ARG A 418 14.82 -13.91 5.76
CA ARG A 418 14.17 -13.31 4.58
C ARG A 418 14.98 -12.14 4.00
N TYR A 419 15.64 -11.38 4.87
CA TYR A 419 16.51 -10.25 4.52
C TYR A 419 18.00 -10.61 4.48
N TRP A 420 18.34 -11.90 4.48
CA TRP A 420 19.70 -12.41 4.24
C TRP A 420 20.74 -11.93 5.29
N GLN A 421 20.30 -11.74 6.54
CA GLN A 421 21.11 -11.28 7.66
C GLN A 421 21.78 -12.45 8.41
N GLU A 422 22.74 -13.12 7.78
CA GLU A 422 23.37 -14.34 8.28
C GLU A 422 24.01 -14.17 9.68
N SER A 423 24.74 -13.07 9.91
CA SER A 423 25.34 -12.77 11.21
C SER A 423 24.30 -12.68 12.33
N VAL A 424 23.15 -12.04 12.06
CA VAL A 424 22.07 -11.91 13.04
C VAL A 424 21.43 -13.27 13.32
N VAL A 425 21.20 -14.09 12.29
CA VAL A 425 20.68 -15.45 12.47
C VAL A 425 21.60 -16.26 13.38
N GLN A 426 22.92 -16.10 13.23
CA GLN A 426 23.87 -16.74 14.13
C GLN A 426 23.73 -16.22 15.58
N ILE A 427 23.68 -14.91 15.79
CA ILE A 427 23.47 -14.29 17.11
C ILE A 427 22.19 -14.81 17.78
N LEU A 428 21.11 -14.93 17.03
CA LEU A 428 19.80 -15.40 17.52
C LEU A 428 19.80 -16.88 17.91
N ARG A 429 20.63 -17.71 17.29
CA ARG A 429 20.74 -19.16 17.57
C ARG A 429 21.70 -19.50 18.71
N GLU A 430 22.58 -18.58 19.07
CA GLU A 430 23.58 -18.75 20.14
C GLU A 430 23.03 -18.45 21.54
N ARG A 431 21.77 -18.03 21.66
CA ARG A 431 21.06 -17.64 22.88
C ARG A 431 19.80 -18.47 23.04
#